data_AF-A0A957KCB1-F1
#
_entry.id   AF-A0A957KCB1-F1
#
_cell.length_a   1.000
_cell.length_b   1.000
_cell.length_c   1.000
_cell.angle_alpha   90.00
_cell.angle_beta   90.00
_cell.angle_gamma   90.00
#
_symmetry.space_group_name_H-M   'P 1'
#
loop_
_entity.id
_entity.type
_entity.pdbx_description
1 polymer ?
#
loop_
_entity_poly.entity_id
_entity_poly.type
_entity_poly.pdbx_seq_one_letter_code
_entity_poly.pdbx_strand_id
1 'polypeptide(L)'
;MALNIKNEEVRRLAAELAALMGQSMTAAVIEALQVRLQQIKRREGVQLKVQRLMAIGQRCAAHIKQPLRAVEHGNILYDEKGMPV
;
A
#
# COMPACT_ATOMS: atom_id res chain seq x y z
N MET A 1 -21.34 -27.10 6.44
CA MET A 1 -20.65 -27.23 7.74
C MET A 1 -21.12 -26.11 8.65
N ALA A 2 -21.51 -26.40 9.89
CA ALA A 2 -22.08 -25.41 10.82
C ALA A 2 -20.96 -24.65 11.57
N LEU A 3 -21.03 -23.32 11.57
CA LEU A 3 -20.15 -22.47 12.37
C LEU A 3 -20.59 -22.55 13.85
N ASN A 4 -19.82 -23.22 14.71
CA ASN A 4 -20.12 -23.27 16.14
C ASN A 4 -19.52 -22.03 16.84
N ILE A 5 -20.34 -21.00 17.02
CA ILE A 5 -19.97 -19.77 17.74
C ILE A 5 -20.53 -19.84 19.16
N LYS A 6 -19.67 -20.01 20.15
CA LYS A 6 -20.06 -20.06 21.58
C LYS A 6 -20.34 -18.68 22.20
N ASN A 7 -19.95 -17.61 21.51
CA ASN A 7 -20.18 -16.24 21.95
C ASN A 7 -21.49 -15.71 21.35
N GLU A 8 -22.42 -15.34 22.24
CA GLU A 8 -23.76 -14.85 21.89
C GLU A 8 -23.74 -13.59 21.03
N GLU A 9 -22.82 -12.67 21.32
CA GLU A 9 -22.68 -11.41 20.58
C GLU A 9 -22.20 -11.67 19.14
N VAL A 10 -21.22 -12.55 18.98
CA VAL A 10 -20.70 -12.92 17.66
C VAL A 10 -21.78 -13.64 16.84
N ARG A 11 -22.60 -14.48 17.49
CA ARG A 11 -23.74 -15.12 16.84
C ARG A 11 -24.77 -14.09 16.36
N ARG A 12 -25.11 -13.11 17.19
CA ARG A 12 -26.04 -12.02 16.82
C ARG A 12 -25.53 -11.22 15.63
N LEU A 13 -24.27 -10.78 15.67
CA LEU A 13 -23.64 -10.02 14.59
C LEU A 13 -23.57 -10.82 13.29
N ALA A 14 -23.23 -12.12 13.36
CA ALA A 14 -23.19 -12.99 12.20
C ALA A 14 -24.59 -13.20 11.60
N ALA A 15 -25.64 -13.28 12.42
CA ALA A 15 -27.01 -13.42 11.96
C ALA A 15 -27.53 -12.15 11.29
N GLU A 16 -27.26 -10.98 11.87
CA GLU A 16 -27.59 -9.68 11.30
C GLU A 16 -26.89 -9.47 9.95
N LEU A 17 -25.58 -9.75 9.89
CA LEU A 17 -24.81 -9.66 8.66
C LEU A 17 -25.36 -10.60 7.58
N ALA A 18 -25.68 -11.84 7.94
CA ALA A 18 -26.27 -12.81 7.03
C ALA A 18 -27.63 -12.37 6.47
N ALA A 19 -28.48 -11.80 7.32
CA ALA A 19 -29.78 -11.26 6.93
C ALA A 19 -29.63 -10.09 5.95
N LEU A 20 -28.70 -9.18 6.21
CA LEU A 20 -28.40 -8.04 5.33
C LEU A 20 -27.83 -8.48 3.98
N MET A 21 -27.02 -9.54 3.96
CA MET A 21 -26.39 -10.05 2.74
C MET A 21 -27.27 -11.06 1.97
N GLY A 22 -28.37 -11.53 2.57
CA GLY A 22 -29.21 -12.59 1.97
C GLY A 22 -28.49 -13.93 1.83
N GLN A 23 -27.49 -14.19 2.67
CA GLN A 23 -26.61 -15.36 2.61
C GLN A 23 -26.72 -16.21 3.89
N SER A 24 -26.11 -17.40 3.89
CA SER A 24 -25.94 -18.15 5.14
C SER A 24 -24.97 -17.43 6.08
N MET A 25 -25.13 -17.60 7.41
CA MET A 25 -24.19 -17.05 8.41
C MET A 25 -22.74 -17.42 8.15
N THR A 26 -22.48 -18.63 7.66
CA THR A 26 -21.12 -19.08 7.34
C THR A 26 -20.55 -18.31 6.15
N ALA A 27 -21.34 -18.14 5.08
CA ALA A 27 -20.90 -17.40 3.89
C ALA A 27 -20.65 -15.92 4.22
N ALA A 28 -21.59 -15.28 4.91
CA ALA A 28 -21.49 -13.88 5.29
C ALA A 28 -20.25 -13.59 6.17
N VAL A 29 -19.98 -14.46 7.16
CA VAL A 29 -18.79 -14.34 8.02
C VAL A 29 -17.49 -14.56 7.23
N ILE A 30 -17.44 -15.57 6.35
CA ILE A 30 -16.26 -15.81 5.50
C ILE A 30 -15.97 -14.58 4.64
N GLU A 31 -16.99 -14.02 3.99
CA GLU A 31 -16.85 -12.86 3.12
C GLU A 31 -16.36 -11.63 3.91
N ALA A 32 -16.97 -11.34 5.07
CA ALA A 32 -16.54 -10.23 5.92
C ALA A 32 -15.08 -10.37 6.40
N LEU A 33 -14.67 -11.59 6.77
CA LEU A 33 -13.29 -11.86 7.17
C LEU A 33 -12.31 -11.69 5.99
N GLN A 34 -12.68 -12.15 4.79
CA GLN A 34 -11.87 -11.97 3.58
C GLN A 34 -11.68 -10.49 3.25
N VAL A 35 -12.76 -9.71 3.25
CA VAL A 35 -12.71 -8.26 3.03
C VAL A 35 -11.79 -7.59 4.05
N ARG A 36 -11.94 -7.93 5.34
CA ARG A 36 -11.10 -7.33 6.39
C ARG A 36 -9.63 -7.69 6.24
N LEU A 37 -9.32 -8.96 5.94
CA LEU A 37 -7.94 -9.41 5.72
C LEU A 37 -7.32 -8.73 4.50
N GLN A 38 -8.07 -8.59 3.41
CA GLN A 38 -7.59 -7.90 2.22
C GLN A 38 -7.29 -6.42 2.49
N GLN A 39 -8.15 -5.74 3.25
CA GLN A 39 -7.91 -4.35 3.66
C GLN A 39 -6.63 -4.20 4.49
N ILE A 40 -6.40 -5.09 5.46
CA ILE A 40 -5.20 -5.08 6.30
C ILE A 40 -3.96 -5.32 5.45
N LYS A 41 -3.94 -6.40 4.64
CA LYS A 41 -2.81 -6.73 3.76
C LYS A 41 -2.49 -5.60 2.78
N ARG A 42 -3.51 -4.92 2.23
CA ARG A 42 -3.31 -3.77 1.33
C ARG A 42 -2.63 -2.61 2.06
N ARG A 43 -3.05 -2.30 3.29
CA ARG A 43 -2.43 -1.23 4.10
C ARG A 43 -0.97 -1.54 4.42
N GLU A 44 -0.68 -2.76 4.85
CA GLU A 44 0.70 -3.22 5.12
C GLU A 44 1.56 -3.16 3.86
N GLY A 45 1.04 -3.63 2.72
CA GLY A 45 1.75 -3.58 1.45
C GLY A 45 2.05 -2.15 0.98
N VAL A 46 1.13 -1.20 1.20
CA VAL A 46 1.36 0.23 0.91
C VAL A 46 2.44 0.79 1.83
N GLN A 47 2.35 0.51 3.13
CA GLN A 47 3.33 1.01 4.10
C GLN A 47 4.74 0.49 3.81
N LEU A 48 4.88 -0.79 3.46
CA LEU A 48 6.16 -1.38 3.05
C LEU A 48 6.72 -0.71 1.78
N LYS A 49 5.87 -0.44 0.79
CA LYS A 49 6.28 0.26 -0.44
C LYS A 49 6.77 1.68 -0.14
N VAL A 50 6.04 2.43 0.68
CA VAL A 50 6.43 3.79 1.09
C VAL A 50 7.78 3.76 1.80
N GLN A 51 7.98 2.86 2.76
CA GLN A 51 9.26 2.72 3.45
C GLN A 51 10.41 2.42 2.47
N ARG A 52 10.18 1.53 1.51
CA ARG A 52 11.18 1.21 0.48
C ARG A 52 11.52 2.41 -0.40
N LEU A 53 10.52 3.18 -0.84
CA LEU A 53 10.73 4.39 -1.63
C LEU A 53 11.50 5.46 -0.84
N MET A 54 11.16 5.67 0.44
CA MET A 54 11.87 6.58 1.32
C MET A 54 13.33 6.16 1.52
N ALA A 55 13.59 4.86 1.71
CA ALA A 55 14.94 4.34 1.83
C ALA A 55 15.75 4.55 0.54
N ILE A 56 15.14 4.42 -0.64
CA ILE A 56 15.78 4.76 -1.92
C ILE A 56 16.10 6.25 -1.96
N GLY A 57 15.13 7.12 -1.65
CA GLY A 57 15.32 8.57 -1.63
C GLY A 57 16.44 9.02 -0.71
N GLN A 58 16.53 8.46 0.49
CA GLN A 58 17.61 8.72 1.45
C GLN A 58 18.98 8.31 0.90
N ARG A 59 19.08 7.13 0.26
CA ARG A 59 20.34 6.71 -0.39
C ARG A 59 20.73 7.64 -1.52
N CYS A 60 19.79 8.03 -2.39
CA CYS A 60 20.05 8.98 -3.45
C CYS A 60 20.53 10.32 -2.89
N ALA A 61 19.85 10.85 -1.87
CA ALA A 61 20.21 12.12 -1.23
C ALA A 61 21.62 12.10 -0.64
N ALA A 62 22.06 10.97 -0.06
CA ALA A 62 23.41 10.82 0.49
C ALA A 62 24.53 10.96 -0.57
N HIS A 63 24.23 10.71 -1.85
CA HIS A 63 25.19 10.84 -2.95
C HIS A 63 25.17 12.21 -3.64
N ILE A 64 24.20 13.07 -3.30
CA ILE A 64 24.11 14.42 -3.85
C ILE A 64 25.10 15.32 -3.10
N LYS A 65 26.15 15.75 -3.81
CA LYS A 65 27.14 16.70 -3.28
C LYS A 65 26.56 18.11 -3.27
N GLN A 66 26.69 18.79 -2.12
CA GLN A 66 26.30 20.19 -1.98
C GLN A 66 27.47 21.14 -2.31
N PRO A 67 27.19 22.37 -2.79
CA PRO A 67 25.87 22.94 -3.04
C PRO A 67 25.20 22.29 -4.26
N LEU A 68 23.86 22.14 -4.18
CA LEU A 68 23.03 21.80 -5.33
C LEU A 68 23.21 22.93 -6.36
N ARG A 69 24.10 22.72 -7.33
CA ARG A 69 24.18 23.59 -8.49
C ARG A 69 23.14 23.08 -9.46
N ALA A 70 22.15 23.91 -9.79
CA ALA A 70 21.48 23.78 -11.07
C ALA A 70 22.58 24.03 -12.11
N VAL A 71 23.20 22.96 -12.56
CA VAL A 71 24.24 23.07 -13.56
C VAL A 71 23.53 23.41 -14.86
N GLU A 72 23.83 24.57 -15.43
CA GLU A 72 23.51 24.91 -16.81
C GLU A 72 24.22 23.88 -17.69
N HIS A 73 23.55 22.74 -17.89
CA HIS A 73 24.07 21.54 -18.53
C HIS A 73 24.38 21.79 -20.00
N GLY A 74 23.80 22.84 -20.59
CA GLY A 74 24.13 23.34 -21.92
C GLY A 74 25.64 23.48 -22.11
N ASN A 75 26.33 24.15 -21.19
CA ASN A 75 27.76 24.43 -21.31
C ASN A 75 28.68 23.26 -20.90
N ILE A 76 28.13 22.20 -20.31
CA ILE A 76 28.88 20.99 -19.94
C ILE A 76 28.77 19.91 -21.01
N LEU A 77 27.58 19.79 -21.59
CA LEU A 77 27.27 18.73 -22.54
C LEU A 77 27.45 19.19 -23.98
N TYR A 78 27.42 20.50 -24.24
CA TYR A 78 27.50 21.04 -25.59
C TYR A 78 28.49 22.20 -25.66
N ASP A 79 29.19 22.28 -26.79
CA ASP A 79 30.01 23.43 -27.14
C ASP A 79 29.16 24.64 -27.55
N GLU A 80 29.80 25.77 -27.85
CA GLU A 80 29.12 27.01 -28.27
C GLU A 80 28.29 26.87 -29.55
N LYS A 81 28.50 25.80 -30.33
CA LYS A 81 27.74 25.47 -31.54
C LYS A 81 26.61 24.48 -31.27
N GLY A 82 26.42 24.06 -30.02
CA GLY A 82 25.41 23.08 -29.63
C GLY A 82 25.80 21.64 -29.94
N MET A 83 27.08 21.36 -30.23
CA MET A 83 27.57 20.01 -30.50
C MET A 83 28.04 19.33 -29.22
N PRO A 84 27.77 18.02 -29.03
CA PRO A 84 28.28 17.30 -27.87
C PRO A 84 29.80 17.38 -27.75
N VAL A 85 30.31 17.73 -26.57
CA VAL A 85 31.75 17.66 -26.23
C VAL A 85 32.19 16.24 -25.87
#